data_AF-A0A6I3M256-F1
#
_entry.id   AF-A0A6I3M256-F1
#
_cell.length_a   1.000
_cell.length_b   1.000
_cell.length_c   1.000
_cell.angle_alpha   90.00
_cell.angle_beta   90.00
_cell.angle_gamma   90.00
#
_symmetry.space_group_name_H-M   'P 1'
#
loop_
_entity.id
_entity.type
_entity.pdbx_description
1 polymer ?
#
loop_
_entity_poly.entity_id
_entity_poly.type
_entity_poly.pdbx_seq_one_letter_code
_entity_poly.pdbx_strand_id
1 'polypeptide(L)' 'MDAPTEIGRAIRTARRAHGLTQQQLAELAGTAERTVREIEKGTGASSLDTVVAVAGAVGVAIGVIR' A
#
# COMPACT_ATOMS: atom_id res chain seq x y z
N MET A 1 10.20 -5.79 13.14
CA MET A 1 9.83 -5.15 11.85
C MET A 1 9.27 -3.78 12.19
N ASP A 2 9.58 -2.78 11.39
CA ASP A 2 9.03 -1.44 11.56
C ASP A 2 7.63 -1.34 10.94
N ALA A 3 6.87 -0.32 11.34
CA ALA A 3 5.50 -0.11 10.89
C ALA A 3 5.36 -0.01 9.35
N PRO A 4 6.26 0.68 8.61
CA PRO A 4 6.18 0.73 7.15
C PRO A 4 6.25 -0.65 6.49
N THR A 5 7.14 -1.53 6.95
CA THR A 5 7.27 -2.89 6.40
C THR A 5 6.01 -3.72 6.64
N GLU A 6 5.38 -3.58 7.80
CA GLU A 6 4.16 -4.30 8.14
C GLU A 6 2.96 -3.84 7.30
N ILE A 7 2.78 -2.51 7.17
CA ILE A 7 1.74 -1.93 6.32
C ILE A 7 1.93 -2.37 4.86
N GLY A 8 3.16 -2.26 4.34
CA GLY A 8 3.48 -2.67 2.98
C GLY A 8 3.17 -4.14 2.70
N ARG A 9 3.46 -5.03 3.65
CA ARG A 9 3.13 -6.46 3.55
C ARG A 9 1.62 -6.71 3.54
N ALA A 10 0.85 -6.01 4.38
CA ALA A 10 -0.60 -6.13 4.42
C ALA A 10 -1.22 -5.73 3.07
N ILE A 11 -0.81 -4.58 2.53
CA ILE A 11 -1.24 -4.08 1.21
C ILE A 11 -0.88 -5.09 0.11
N ARG A 12 0.36 -5.59 0.09
CA ARG A 12 0.81 -6.57 -0.92
C ARG A 12 0.01 -7.85 -0.88
N THR A 13 -0.30 -8.33 0.32
CA THR A 13 -1.09 -9.55 0.52
C THR A 13 -2.50 -9.36 -0.04
N ALA A 14 -3.17 -8.27 0.34
CA ALA A 14 -4.51 -7.94 -0.14
C ALA A 14 -4.54 -7.75 -1.67
N ARG A 15 -3.59 -6.99 -2.23
CA ARG A 15 -3.47 -6.81 -3.68
C ARG A 15 -3.38 -8.15 -4.43
N ARG A 16 -2.54 -9.07 -3.94
CA ARG A 16 -2.37 -10.39 -4.55
C ARG A 16 -3.63 -11.25 -4.42
N ALA A 17 -4.36 -11.16 -3.32
CA ALA A 17 -5.64 -11.85 -3.15
C ALA A 17 -6.69 -11.36 -4.16
N HIS A 18 -6.63 -10.08 -4.56
CA HIS A 18 -7.45 -9.52 -5.64
C HIS A 18 -6.93 -9.81 -7.06
N GLY A 19 -5.80 -10.51 -7.23
CA GLY A 19 -5.22 -10.79 -8.55
C GLY A 19 -4.65 -9.57 -9.28
N LEU A 20 -4.42 -8.46 -8.57
CA LEU A 20 -3.96 -7.20 -9.17
C LEU A 20 -2.44 -7.14 -9.31
N THR A 21 -1.96 -6.53 -10.40
CA THR A 21 -0.58 -6.07 -10.54
C THR A 21 -0.34 -4.78 -9.75
N GLN A 22 0.93 -4.42 -9.51
CA GLN A 22 1.26 -3.15 -8.85
C GLN A 22 0.80 -1.93 -9.67
N GLN A 23 0.88 -2.02 -11.00
CA GLN A 23 0.38 -1.00 -11.93
C GLN A 23 -1.14 -0.80 -11.78
N GLN A 24 -1.92 -1.88 -11.76
CA GLN A 24 -3.37 -1.81 -11.58
C GLN A 24 -3.76 -1.23 -10.21
N LEU A 25 -3.06 -1.59 -9.13
CA LEU A 25 -3.30 -0.97 -7.84
C LEU A 25 -2.96 0.54 -7.87
N ALA A 26 -1.87 0.91 -8.54
CA ALA A 26 -1.50 2.31 -8.67
C ALA A 26 -2.57 3.12 -9.39
N GLU A 27 -3.15 2.57 -10.46
CA GLU A 27 -4.28 3.18 -11.19
C GLU A 27 -5.51 3.34 -10.29
N LEU A 28 -5.88 2.30 -9.53
CA LEU A 28 -7.00 2.36 -8.58
C LEU A 28 -6.79 3.39 -7.46
N ALA A 29 -5.56 3.55 -7.01
CA ALA A 29 -5.18 4.48 -5.94
C ALA A 29 -4.81 5.88 -6.45
N GLY A 30 -4.84 6.14 -7.76
CA GLY A 30 -4.47 7.43 -8.34
C GLY A 30 -3.00 7.82 -8.12
N THR A 31 -2.08 6.85 -8.16
CA THR A 31 -0.64 7.05 -7.92
C THR A 31 0.23 6.36 -8.97
N ALA A 32 1.56 6.46 -8.85
CA ALA A 32 2.50 5.77 -9.73
C ALA A 32 2.79 4.34 -9.24
N GLU A 33 3.03 3.40 -10.17
CA GLU A 33 3.42 2.02 -9.83
C GLU A 33 4.66 1.97 -8.95
N ARG A 34 5.63 2.85 -9.20
CA ARG A 34 6.82 3.00 -8.35
C ARG A 34 6.44 3.24 -6.90
N THR A 35 5.46 4.09 -6.65
CA THR A 35 5.00 4.45 -5.30
C THR A 35 4.37 3.24 -4.63
N VAL A 36 3.51 2.48 -5.32
CA VAL A 36 2.97 1.21 -4.81
C VAL A 36 4.10 0.23 -4.47
N ARG A 37 5.10 0.09 -5.34
CA ARG A 37 6.25 -0.79 -5.10
C ARG A 37 7.07 -0.37 -3.88
N GLU A 38 7.30 0.92 -3.68
CA GLU A 38 8.03 1.46 -2.52
C GLU A 38 7.24 1.22 -1.23
N ILE A 39 5.93 1.48 -1.24
CA ILE A 39 5.00 1.21 -0.13
C ILE A 39 5.02 -0.28 0.23
N GLU A 40 4.86 -1.18 -0.74
CA GLU A 40 4.84 -2.63 -0.49
C GLU A 40 6.16 -3.19 0.04
N LYS A 41 7.27 -2.49 -0.21
CA LYS A 41 8.59 -2.81 0.36
C LYS A 41 8.80 -2.20 1.74
N GLY A 42 7.94 -1.28 2.19
CA GLY A 42 8.16 -0.50 3.40
C GLY A 42 9.31 0.51 3.25
N THR A 43 9.57 0.99 2.03
CA THR A 43 10.71 1.85 1.71
C THR A 43 10.26 3.17 1.08
N GLY A 44 11.16 4.16 1.04
CA GLY A 44 10.90 5.45 0.37
C GLY A 44 10.09 6.42 1.23
N ALA A 45 9.89 7.63 0.70
CA ALA A 45 9.23 8.74 1.37
C ALA A 45 7.83 8.99 0.80
N SER A 46 6.95 7.98 0.85
CA SER A 46 5.54 8.16 0.50
C SER A 46 4.81 8.94 1.59
N SER A 47 3.92 9.85 1.21
CA SER A 47 3.07 10.55 2.19
C SER A 47 2.09 9.57 2.84
N LEU A 48 1.67 9.87 4.08
CA LEU A 48 0.65 9.09 4.78
C LEU A 48 -0.64 8.98 3.95
N ASP A 49 -1.09 10.08 3.34
CA ASP A 49 -2.28 10.11 2.49
C ASP A 49 -2.18 9.12 1.32
N THR A 50 -0.99 9.01 0.70
CA THR A 50 -0.78 8.06 -0.40
C THR A 50 -0.82 6.62 0.11
N VAL A 51 -0.22 6.35 1.27
CA VAL A 51 -0.26 5.02 1.89
C VAL A 51 -1.71 4.63 2.23
N VAL A 52 -2.49 5.56 2.77
CA VAL A 52 -3.91 5.35 3.10
C VAL A 52 -4.74 5.13 1.82
N ALA A 53 -4.51 5.89 0.75
CA ALA A 53 -5.20 5.71 -0.53
C ALA A 53 -4.92 4.32 -1.13
N VAL A 54 -3.65 3.90 -1.14
CA VAL A 54 -3.25 2.58 -1.63
C VAL A 54 -3.82 1.46 -0.77
N ALA A 55 -3.83 1.61 0.56
CA ALA A 55 -4.42 0.64 1.48
C ALA A 55 -5.94 0.53 1.26
N GLY A 56 -6.64 1.66 1.14
CA GLY A 56 -8.08 1.70 0.89
C GLY A 56 -8.48 1.05 -0.43
N ALA A 57 -7.68 1.21 -1.49
CA ALA A 57 -7.93 0.60 -2.80
C ALA A 57 -7.92 -0.95 -2.78
N VAL A 58 -7.32 -1.57 -1.76
CA VAL A 58 -7.34 -3.03 -1.53
C VAL A 58 -8.10 -3.44 -0.26
N GLY A 59 -8.88 -2.53 0.33
CA GLY A 59 -9.70 -2.83 1.51
C GLY A 59 -8.91 -3.02 2.81
N VAL A 60 -7.67 -2.51 2.90
CA VAL A 60 -6.86 -2.54 4.12
C VAL A 60 -7.10 -1.27 4.93
N ALA A 61 -7.52 -1.42 6.18
CA ALA A 61 -7.69 -0.31 7.12
C ALA A 61 -6.39 -0.06 7.92
N ILE A 62 -6.02 1.21 8.07
CA ILE A 62 -4.90 1.64 8.93
C ILE A 62 -5.49 2.29 10.18
N GLY A 63 -5.03 1.85 11.36
CA GLY A 63 -5.52 2.33 12.65
C GLY A 63 -4.39 2.83 13.56
N VAL A 64 -4.75 3.65 14.54
CA VAL A 64 -3.84 4.11 15.60
C VAL A 64 -4.15 3.33 16.87
N ILE A 65 -3.12 2.74 17.47
CA ILE A 65 -3.22 2.02 18.74
C ILE A 65 -2.85 3.00 19.87
N ARG A 66 -3.62 2.99 20.96
CA ARG A 66 -3.42 3.84 22.15
C ARG A 66 -2.98 3.00 23.32
#